data_AF-A0A7Y0E2N3-F1
#
_entry.id   AF-A0A7Y0E2N3-F1
#
_cell.length_a   1.000
_cell.length_b   1.000
_cell.length_c   1.000
_cell.angle_alpha   90.00
_cell.angle_beta   90.00
_cell.angle_gamma   90.00
#
_symmetry.space_group_name_H-M   'P 1'
#
loop_
_entity.id
_entity.type
_entity.pdbx_description
1 polymer ?
#
loop_
_entity_poly.entity_id
_entity_poly.type
_entity_poly.pdbx_seq_one_letter_code
_entity_poly.pdbx_strand_id
1 'polypeptide(L)'
;MTPGARMSAAITLLSRLDGPDAPPADKLLADWARANRYAGSKDKSAIAAMVYGCLRRRGQIDWWLSRCKGDEPAARPRLLVWMQLAGEAALSDLERFCSGEKFDPPPLTPVEKRVAVELSAQKGFDLSCQPVSIGGNMPVFLEQDLIALYGAETSRQLAAHDAEAPVDLRVNTLKADRDTVRAALAEAGIDSAPTPYSPIGLRLTERKPLSGTAVFKDGLIEPQDEGSQLAALLVEAKPGMKIVDFCAGAGGKTLALAATMNNTGRIIACDVSEARLKRAGQRLKRAGAFLVERRPLSSERDKWVKRRAARFDGGFDRVLVDAPCSGSGTWRRNPDQKWKLTPDGLAEVMQKQSSVLESAARLVAPGGRLIYVTCSILKQENEDRVDAFLAEHGDFYAHPVSEIWSETLPDVAFPGAPENPYLRLTPADHGTDGFFVAVLGRKLT
;
A
#
# COMPACT_ATOMS: atom_id res chain seq x y z
N MET A 1 -1.22 15.52 -27.98
CA MET A 1 -1.06 14.28 -28.79
C MET A 1 -2.42 13.89 -29.38
N THR A 2 -2.46 13.19 -30.53
CA THR A 2 -3.73 12.58 -31.04
C THR A 2 -4.21 11.48 -30.09
N PRO A 3 -5.50 11.12 -30.10
CA PRO A 3 -5.99 9.97 -29.33
C PRO A 3 -5.24 8.66 -29.65
N GLY A 4 -4.99 8.36 -30.93
CA GLY A 4 -4.20 7.20 -31.35
C GLY A 4 -2.76 7.24 -30.82
N ALA A 5 -2.06 8.37 -30.92
CA ALA A 5 -0.73 8.51 -30.32
C ALA A 5 -0.70 8.30 -28.80
N ARG A 6 -1.76 8.70 -28.07
CA ARG A 6 -1.89 8.40 -26.63
C ARG A 6 -2.08 6.90 -26.39
N MET A 7 -2.91 6.23 -27.18
CA MET A 7 -3.06 4.77 -27.13
C MET A 7 -1.75 4.05 -27.40
N SER A 8 -1.00 4.47 -28.43
CA SER A 8 0.31 3.89 -28.77
C SER A 8 1.29 3.99 -27.60
N ALA A 9 1.33 5.14 -26.92
CA ALA A 9 2.13 5.31 -25.70
C ALA A 9 1.65 4.42 -24.55
N ALA A 10 0.33 4.30 -24.33
CA ALA A 10 -0.24 3.44 -23.30
C ALA A 10 0.06 1.95 -23.56
N ILE A 11 -0.08 1.48 -24.81
CA ILE A 11 0.28 0.12 -25.23
C ILE A 11 1.76 -0.15 -24.92
N THR A 12 2.65 0.77 -25.30
CA THR A 12 4.09 0.63 -25.05
C THR A 12 4.39 0.51 -23.55
N LEU A 13 3.73 1.31 -22.72
CA LEU A 13 3.90 1.28 -21.26
C LEU A 13 3.35 -0.02 -20.65
N LEU A 14 2.16 -0.46 -21.07
CA LEU A 14 1.57 -1.71 -20.63
C LEU A 14 2.42 -2.92 -21.03
N SER A 15 2.95 -2.94 -22.26
CA SER A 15 3.88 -3.99 -22.70
C SER A 15 5.13 -4.07 -21.84
N ARG A 16 5.66 -2.92 -21.40
CA ARG A 16 6.80 -2.88 -20.49
C ARG A 16 6.45 -3.35 -19.09
N LEU A 17 5.21 -3.14 -18.64
CA LEU A 17 4.72 -3.59 -17.33
C LEU A 17 4.45 -5.09 -17.27
N ASP A 18 4.18 -5.72 -18.42
CA ASP A 18 4.02 -7.17 -18.52
C ASP A 18 5.34 -7.94 -18.39
N GLY A 19 6.50 -7.25 -18.45
CA GLY A 19 7.81 -7.87 -18.29
C GLY A 19 8.13 -8.25 -16.83
N PRO A 20 8.92 -9.31 -16.59
CA PRO A 20 9.26 -9.78 -15.25
C PRO A 20 10.03 -8.73 -14.44
N ASP A 21 10.90 -7.96 -15.09
CA ASP A 21 11.72 -6.90 -14.47
C ASP A 21 11.06 -5.52 -14.51
N ALA A 22 9.75 -5.47 -14.75
CA ALA A 22 9.03 -4.21 -14.85
C ALA A 22 9.17 -3.39 -13.55
N PRO A 23 9.60 -2.11 -13.62
CA PRO A 23 9.52 -1.23 -12.47
C PRO A 23 8.05 -1.03 -12.06
N PRO A 24 7.80 -0.57 -10.82
CA PRO A 24 6.45 -0.16 -10.41
C PRO A 24 5.81 0.83 -11.40
N ALA A 25 4.50 0.70 -11.62
CA ALA A 25 3.78 1.48 -12.63
C ALA A 25 3.92 3.00 -12.46
N ASP A 26 3.88 3.48 -11.21
CA ASP A 26 4.05 4.90 -10.86
C ASP A 26 5.42 5.43 -11.29
N LYS A 27 6.49 4.65 -11.02
CA LYS A 27 7.85 4.97 -11.43
C LYS A 27 7.97 4.98 -12.94
N LEU A 28 7.43 3.96 -13.63
CA LEU A 28 7.50 3.85 -15.08
C LEU A 28 6.84 5.06 -15.77
N LEU A 29 5.62 5.41 -15.33
CA LEU A 29 4.88 6.56 -15.85
C LEU A 29 5.62 7.87 -15.56
N ALA A 30 6.21 8.02 -14.38
CA ALA A 30 6.99 9.21 -14.03
C ALA A 30 8.30 9.34 -14.84
N ASP A 31 9.00 8.23 -15.10
CA ASP A 31 10.17 8.18 -15.97
C ASP A 31 9.77 8.53 -17.41
N TRP A 32 8.71 7.92 -17.93
CA TRP A 32 8.18 8.20 -19.27
C TRP A 32 7.78 9.68 -19.43
N ALA A 33 7.07 10.25 -18.44
CA ALA A 33 6.62 11.64 -18.48
C ALA A 33 7.79 12.64 -18.46
N ARG A 34 8.91 12.30 -17.81
CA ARG A 34 10.14 13.10 -17.81
C ARG A 34 10.89 13.03 -19.12
N ALA A 35 10.94 11.84 -19.74
CA ALA A 35 11.58 11.63 -21.03
C ALA A 35 10.79 12.24 -22.20
N ASN A 36 9.45 12.29 -22.09
CA ASN A 36 8.55 12.76 -23.15
C ASN A 36 8.00 14.16 -22.84
N ARG A 37 8.86 15.18 -22.90
CA ARG A 37 8.50 16.58 -22.57
C ARG A 37 7.47 17.21 -23.52
N TYR A 38 7.34 16.68 -24.74
CA TYR A 38 6.33 17.12 -25.71
C TYR A 38 4.89 16.77 -25.26
N ALA A 39 4.71 15.79 -24.36
CA ALA A 39 3.41 15.44 -23.83
C ALA A 39 3.00 16.45 -22.74
N GLY A 40 1.88 17.14 -22.98
CA GLY A 40 1.29 18.08 -22.01
C GLY A 40 0.69 17.37 -20.80
N SER A 41 0.24 18.13 -19.81
CA SER A 41 -0.41 17.57 -18.60
C SER A 41 -1.65 16.73 -18.95
N LYS A 42 -2.52 17.23 -19.84
CA LYS A 42 -3.70 16.50 -20.32
C LYS A 42 -3.35 15.19 -21.03
N ASP A 43 -2.28 15.18 -21.84
CA ASP A 43 -1.81 13.96 -22.52
C ASP A 43 -1.31 12.93 -21.50
N LYS A 44 -0.50 13.37 -20.53
CA LYS A 44 0.04 12.52 -19.45
C LYS A 44 -1.06 11.92 -18.59
N SER A 45 -2.06 12.73 -18.22
CA SER A 45 -3.23 12.26 -17.48
C SER A 45 -4.04 11.24 -18.26
N ALA A 46 -4.29 11.47 -19.55
CA ALA A 46 -5.02 10.52 -20.40
C ALA A 46 -4.27 9.18 -20.55
N ILE A 47 -2.95 9.21 -20.75
CA ILE A 47 -2.13 7.99 -20.85
C ILE A 47 -2.10 7.25 -19.52
N ALA A 48 -1.95 7.96 -18.39
CA ALA A 48 -2.00 7.35 -17.07
C ALA A 48 -3.38 6.70 -16.80
N ALA A 49 -4.47 7.35 -17.20
CA ALA A 49 -5.82 6.81 -17.05
C ALA A 49 -6.00 5.50 -17.84
N MET A 50 -5.51 5.42 -19.08
CA MET A 50 -5.51 4.19 -19.88
C MET A 50 -4.70 3.07 -19.20
N VAL A 51 -3.46 3.37 -18.78
CA VAL A 51 -2.58 2.37 -18.16
C VAL A 51 -3.17 1.86 -16.85
N TYR A 52 -3.53 2.76 -15.92
CA TYR A 52 -4.09 2.35 -14.63
C TYR A 52 -5.48 1.72 -14.77
N GLY A 53 -6.28 2.15 -15.73
CA GLY A 53 -7.57 1.55 -16.04
C GLY A 53 -7.43 0.07 -16.41
N CYS A 54 -6.49 -0.26 -17.30
CA CYS A 54 -6.18 -1.66 -17.62
C CYS A 54 -5.66 -2.43 -16.40
N LEU A 55 -4.71 -1.87 -15.64
CA LEU A 55 -4.14 -2.57 -14.47
C LEU A 55 -5.17 -2.86 -13.38
N ARG A 56 -6.04 -1.88 -13.08
CA ARG A 56 -7.15 -1.98 -12.11
C ARG A 56 -8.32 -2.83 -12.58
N ARG A 57 -8.27 -3.39 -13.79
CA ARG A 57 -9.32 -4.27 -14.33
C ARG A 57 -8.74 -5.50 -15.04
N ARG A 58 -7.43 -5.76 -14.91
CA ARG A 58 -6.70 -6.74 -15.74
C ARG A 58 -7.30 -8.14 -15.74
N GLY A 59 -7.63 -8.71 -14.58
CA GLY A 59 -8.22 -10.04 -14.49
C GLY A 59 -9.58 -10.12 -15.17
N GLN A 60 -10.42 -9.09 -14.96
CA GLN A 60 -11.73 -8.98 -15.60
C GLN A 60 -11.59 -8.84 -17.13
N ILE A 61 -10.63 -8.02 -17.60
CA ILE A 61 -10.33 -7.82 -19.03
C ILE A 61 -9.81 -9.12 -19.67
N ASP A 62 -8.86 -9.79 -19.03
CA ASP A 62 -8.25 -11.03 -19.53
C ASP A 62 -9.31 -12.13 -19.63
N TRP A 63 -10.27 -12.16 -18.70
CA TRP A 63 -11.42 -13.05 -18.78
C TRP A 63 -12.36 -12.72 -19.96
N TRP A 64 -12.65 -11.45 -20.20
CA TRP A 64 -13.46 -11.04 -21.36
C TRP A 64 -12.79 -11.38 -22.70
N LEU A 65 -11.47 -11.17 -22.80
CA LEU A 65 -10.69 -11.60 -23.96
C LEU A 65 -10.82 -13.10 -24.20
N SER A 66 -10.66 -13.92 -23.16
CA SER A 66 -10.83 -15.36 -23.24
C SER A 66 -12.26 -15.76 -23.64
N ARG A 67 -13.27 -15.15 -23.02
CA ARG A 67 -14.69 -15.41 -23.29
C ARG A 67 -15.09 -15.14 -24.74
N CYS A 68 -14.59 -14.03 -25.31
CA CYS A 68 -14.84 -13.64 -26.71
C CYS A 68 -13.91 -14.36 -27.70
N LYS A 69 -13.12 -15.35 -27.25
CA LYS A 69 -12.11 -16.06 -28.05
C LYS A 69 -11.16 -15.09 -28.77
N GLY A 70 -10.82 -14.00 -28.09
CA GLY A 70 -9.94 -12.95 -28.60
C GLY A 70 -8.48 -13.38 -28.68
N ASP A 71 -7.62 -12.43 -29.01
CA ASP A 71 -6.18 -12.62 -28.98
C ASP A 71 -5.68 -12.89 -27.55
N GLU A 72 -4.49 -13.49 -27.45
CA GLU A 72 -3.83 -13.74 -26.17
C GLU A 72 -3.74 -12.46 -25.31
N PRO A 73 -3.94 -12.55 -23.99
CA PRO A 73 -3.90 -11.39 -23.10
C PRO A 73 -2.56 -10.63 -23.13
N ALA A 74 -2.54 -9.54 -23.91
CA ALA A 74 -1.41 -8.64 -24.07
C ALA A 74 -1.84 -7.17 -23.98
N ALA A 75 -0.86 -6.27 -23.91
CA ALA A 75 -1.08 -4.82 -23.73
C ALA A 75 -2.14 -4.19 -24.66
N ARG A 76 -2.09 -4.49 -25.96
CA ARG A 76 -3.01 -3.92 -26.95
C ARG A 76 -4.43 -4.49 -26.83
N PRO A 77 -4.67 -5.82 -26.88
CA PRO A 77 -6.00 -6.38 -26.66
C PRO A 77 -6.62 -5.91 -25.34
N ARG A 78 -5.82 -5.85 -24.26
CA ARG A 78 -6.29 -5.34 -22.95
C ARG A 78 -6.75 -3.89 -23.02
N LEU A 79 -6.00 -3.03 -23.70
CA LEU A 79 -6.36 -1.62 -23.83
C LEU A 79 -7.64 -1.45 -24.63
N LEU A 80 -7.80 -2.16 -25.76
CA LEU A 80 -9.00 -2.09 -26.59
C LEU A 80 -10.25 -2.51 -25.82
N VAL A 81 -10.19 -3.65 -25.13
CA VAL A 81 -11.30 -4.14 -24.30
C VAL A 81 -11.59 -3.18 -23.15
N TRP A 82 -10.58 -2.67 -22.46
CA TRP A 82 -10.78 -1.69 -21.40
C TRP A 82 -11.46 -0.42 -21.91
N MET A 83 -10.99 0.14 -23.03
CA MET A 83 -11.56 1.38 -23.57
C MET A 83 -13.04 1.20 -23.93
N GLN A 84 -13.42 0.04 -24.43
CA GLN A 84 -14.81 -0.23 -24.76
C GLN A 84 -15.68 -0.46 -23.52
N LEU A 85 -15.25 -1.33 -22.61
CA LEU A 85 -16.03 -1.65 -21.41
C LEU A 85 -16.07 -0.49 -20.40
N ALA A 86 -15.05 0.37 -20.37
CA ALA A 86 -15.06 1.59 -19.57
C ALA A 86 -15.91 2.73 -20.19
N GLY A 87 -16.40 2.55 -21.43
CA GLY A 87 -17.16 3.57 -22.16
C GLY A 87 -16.30 4.73 -22.69
N GLU A 88 -14.98 4.53 -22.79
CA GLU A 88 -14.01 5.51 -23.29
C GLU A 88 -13.96 5.57 -24.82
N ALA A 89 -14.38 4.50 -25.51
CA ALA A 89 -14.43 4.44 -26.98
C ALA A 89 -15.47 3.42 -27.49
N ALA A 90 -16.25 3.80 -28.49
CA ALA A 90 -17.02 2.85 -29.28
C ALA A 90 -16.15 2.20 -30.37
N LEU A 91 -16.68 1.18 -31.07
CA LEU A 91 -15.96 0.53 -32.18
C LEU A 91 -15.49 1.55 -33.25
N SER A 92 -16.35 2.50 -33.63
CA SER A 92 -16.00 3.54 -34.60
C SER A 92 -14.85 4.43 -34.13
N ASP A 93 -14.76 4.69 -32.83
CA ASP A 93 -13.66 5.46 -32.25
C ASP A 93 -12.37 4.63 -32.26
N LEU A 94 -12.44 3.34 -31.90
CA LEU A 94 -11.29 2.43 -31.97
C LEU A 94 -10.73 2.32 -33.40
N GLU A 95 -11.61 2.20 -34.40
CA GLU A 95 -11.20 2.19 -35.82
C GLU A 95 -10.53 3.49 -36.24
N ARG A 96 -11.01 4.64 -35.76
CA ARG A 96 -10.39 5.94 -36.00
C ARG A 96 -9.04 6.07 -35.29
N PHE A 97 -8.92 5.60 -34.05
CA PHE A 97 -7.70 5.73 -33.26
C PHE A 97 -6.61 4.75 -33.70
N CYS A 98 -7.00 3.60 -34.24
CA CYS A 98 -6.13 2.60 -34.83
C CYS A 98 -6.09 2.78 -36.36
N SER A 99 -5.76 3.98 -36.84
CA SER A 99 -5.76 4.32 -38.27
C SER A 99 -4.53 3.77 -39.02
N GLY A 100 -3.44 3.46 -38.30
CA GLY A 100 -2.12 3.21 -38.88
C GLY A 100 -1.42 4.46 -39.40
N GLU A 101 -2.01 5.66 -39.23
CA GLU A 101 -1.36 6.92 -39.54
C GLU A 101 -0.19 7.21 -38.57
N LYS A 102 0.55 8.28 -38.83
CA LYS A 102 1.77 8.61 -38.08
C LYS A 102 1.50 8.68 -36.57
N PHE A 103 2.16 7.79 -35.82
CA PHE A 103 2.08 7.59 -34.36
C PHE A 103 0.84 6.86 -33.85
N ASP A 104 -0.18 6.65 -34.69
CA ASP A 104 -1.35 5.87 -34.33
C ASP A 104 -1.03 4.36 -34.41
N PRO A 105 -1.67 3.52 -33.58
CA PRO A 105 -1.51 2.08 -33.68
C PRO A 105 -2.01 1.54 -35.03
N PRO A 106 -1.54 0.34 -35.46
CA PRO A 106 -2.03 -0.30 -36.69
C PRO A 106 -3.55 -0.54 -36.69
N PRO A 107 -4.17 -0.65 -37.88
CA PRO A 107 -5.57 -1.04 -38.04
C PRO A 107 -5.97 -2.26 -37.21
N LEU A 108 -7.20 -2.23 -36.69
CA LEU A 108 -7.74 -3.35 -35.92
C LEU A 108 -7.70 -4.64 -36.75
N THR A 109 -7.22 -5.72 -36.14
CA THR A 109 -7.25 -7.05 -36.76
C THR A 109 -8.69 -7.55 -36.90
N PRO A 110 -8.96 -8.55 -37.76
CA PRO A 110 -10.29 -9.16 -37.84
C PRO A 110 -10.77 -9.72 -36.49
N VAL A 111 -9.86 -10.23 -35.66
CA VAL A 111 -10.17 -10.73 -34.31
C VAL A 111 -10.53 -9.58 -33.38
N GLU A 112 -9.73 -8.52 -33.33
CA GLU A 112 -10.00 -7.33 -32.51
C GLU A 112 -11.35 -6.69 -32.88
N LYS A 113 -11.65 -6.58 -34.18
CA LYS A 113 -12.95 -6.07 -34.65
C LYS A 113 -14.11 -6.95 -34.19
N ARG A 114 -13.99 -8.28 -34.32
CA ARG A 114 -15.04 -9.22 -33.87
C ARG A 114 -15.28 -9.10 -32.37
N VAL A 115 -14.22 -9.10 -31.57
CA VAL A 115 -14.31 -8.94 -30.11
C VAL A 115 -15.01 -7.61 -29.79
N ALA A 116 -14.64 -6.52 -30.45
CA ALA A 116 -15.28 -5.23 -30.22
C ALA A 116 -16.77 -5.22 -30.63
N VAL A 117 -17.15 -5.94 -31.69
CA VAL A 117 -18.58 -6.11 -32.03
C VAL A 117 -19.30 -6.91 -30.95
N GLU A 118 -18.75 -8.02 -30.47
CA GLU A 118 -19.36 -8.83 -29.40
C GLU A 118 -19.53 -8.04 -28.10
N LEU A 119 -18.55 -7.21 -27.74
CA LEU A 119 -18.60 -6.36 -26.54
C LEU A 119 -19.51 -5.14 -26.69
N SER A 120 -19.94 -4.77 -27.89
CA SER A 120 -20.81 -3.59 -28.10
C SER A 120 -22.17 -3.71 -27.43
N ALA A 121 -22.64 -4.93 -27.20
CA ALA A 121 -23.88 -5.21 -26.46
C ALA A 121 -23.68 -5.21 -24.93
N GLN A 122 -22.43 -5.23 -24.45
CA GLN A 122 -22.10 -5.24 -23.03
C GLN A 122 -22.12 -3.83 -22.46
N LYS A 123 -22.63 -3.68 -21.24
CA LYS A 123 -22.62 -2.40 -20.51
C LYS A 123 -21.67 -2.54 -19.32
N GLY A 124 -20.51 -1.91 -19.42
CA GLY A 124 -19.53 -1.98 -18.34
C GLY A 124 -18.89 -3.37 -18.23
N PHE A 125 -18.23 -3.59 -17.09
CA PHE A 125 -17.66 -4.88 -16.72
C PHE A 125 -18.72 -5.69 -15.95
N ASP A 126 -19.74 -6.26 -16.61
CA ASP A 126 -20.67 -7.16 -15.90
C ASP A 126 -19.90 -8.27 -15.18
N LEU A 127 -19.96 -8.25 -13.85
CA LEU A 127 -19.22 -9.14 -12.96
C LEU A 127 -20.02 -10.40 -12.61
N SER A 128 -21.34 -10.41 -12.86
CA SER A 128 -22.23 -11.50 -12.45
C SER A 128 -21.90 -12.84 -13.13
N CYS A 129 -21.32 -12.78 -14.33
CA CYS A 129 -20.89 -13.95 -15.08
C CYS A 129 -19.43 -14.36 -14.83
N GLN A 130 -18.71 -13.64 -13.97
CA GLN A 130 -17.30 -13.90 -13.67
C GLN A 130 -17.15 -14.69 -12.35
N PRO A 131 -16.17 -15.60 -12.24
CA PRO A 131 -15.80 -16.18 -10.95
C PRO A 131 -15.44 -15.11 -9.93
N VAL A 132 -15.59 -15.39 -8.62
CA VAL A 132 -15.40 -14.39 -7.55
C VAL A 132 -14.03 -13.72 -7.61
N SER A 133 -12.93 -14.47 -7.75
CA SER A 133 -11.59 -13.87 -7.85
C SER A 133 -11.40 -13.01 -9.10
N ILE A 134 -12.00 -13.40 -10.23
CA ILE A 134 -11.94 -12.64 -11.48
C ILE A 134 -12.76 -11.36 -11.36
N GLY A 135 -14.00 -11.46 -10.86
CA GLY A 135 -14.87 -10.32 -10.59
C GLY A 135 -14.27 -9.36 -9.56
N GLY A 136 -13.55 -9.87 -8.57
CA GLY A 136 -12.75 -9.10 -7.61
C GLY A 136 -11.36 -8.70 -8.10
N ASN A 137 -11.01 -9.08 -9.34
CA ASN A 137 -9.75 -8.72 -10.00
C ASN A 137 -8.48 -9.13 -9.22
N MET A 138 -8.50 -10.35 -8.66
CA MET A 138 -7.44 -10.93 -7.84
C MET A 138 -6.77 -12.15 -8.51
N PRO A 139 -5.54 -12.50 -8.11
CA PRO A 139 -4.91 -13.76 -8.52
C PRO A 139 -5.75 -14.97 -8.10
N VAL A 140 -5.99 -15.88 -9.04
CA VAL A 140 -6.87 -17.06 -8.84
C VAL A 140 -6.39 -17.97 -7.70
N PHE A 141 -5.07 -18.09 -7.51
CA PHE A 141 -4.52 -18.97 -6.47
C PHE A 141 -4.87 -18.51 -5.03
N LEU A 142 -5.29 -17.25 -4.84
CA LEU A 142 -5.72 -16.70 -3.55
C LEU A 142 -7.22 -16.87 -3.30
N GLU A 143 -7.98 -17.36 -4.28
CA GLU A 143 -9.45 -17.36 -4.21
C GLU A 143 -9.97 -18.08 -2.96
N GLN A 144 -9.46 -19.29 -2.69
CA GLN A 144 -9.90 -20.09 -1.55
C GLN A 144 -9.55 -19.42 -0.22
N ASP A 145 -8.37 -18.81 -0.10
CA ASP A 145 -7.94 -18.12 1.11
C ASP A 145 -8.81 -16.87 1.38
N LEU A 146 -9.13 -16.12 0.33
CA LEU A 146 -9.97 -14.92 0.44
C LEU A 146 -11.42 -15.26 0.76
N ILE A 147 -11.95 -16.35 0.18
CA ILE A 147 -13.28 -16.88 0.51
C ILE A 147 -13.31 -17.36 1.97
N ALA A 148 -12.29 -18.08 2.42
CA ALA A 148 -12.20 -18.53 3.80
C ALA A 148 -12.12 -17.36 4.80
N LEU A 149 -11.44 -16.27 4.41
CA LEU A 149 -11.28 -15.08 5.25
C LEU A 149 -12.55 -14.21 5.32
N TYR A 150 -13.20 -13.94 4.19
CA TYR A 150 -14.30 -12.96 4.12
C TYR A 150 -15.69 -13.60 3.95
N GLY A 151 -15.78 -14.89 3.65
CA GLY A 151 -17.05 -15.59 3.45
C GLY A 151 -17.93 -14.90 2.41
N ALA A 152 -19.17 -14.60 2.78
CA ALA A 152 -20.15 -13.94 1.91
C ALA A 152 -19.72 -12.53 1.47
N GLU A 153 -18.86 -11.85 2.23
CA GLU A 153 -18.42 -10.48 1.94
C GLU A 153 -17.25 -10.41 0.96
N THR A 154 -16.73 -11.56 0.50
CA THR A 154 -15.54 -11.64 -0.37
C THR A 154 -15.64 -10.70 -1.56
N SER A 155 -16.73 -10.75 -2.34
CA SER A 155 -16.89 -9.91 -3.54
C SER A 155 -16.84 -8.40 -3.22
N ARG A 156 -17.46 -7.96 -2.11
CA ARG A 156 -17.43 -6.57 -1.65
C ARG A 156 -16.02 -6.14 -1.27
N GLN A 157 -15.31 -6.99 -0.51
CA GLN A 157 -13.94 -6.71 -0.07
C GLN A 157 -12.99 -6.55 -1.26
N LEU A 158 -13.05 -7.47 -2.23
CA LEU A 158 -12.18 -7.44 -3.39
C LEU A 158 -12.48 -6.24 -4.30
N ALA A 159 -13.76 -5.92 -4.52
CA ALA A 159 -14.16 -4.79 -5.36
C ALA A 159 -13.60 -3.44 -4.89
N ALA A 160 -13.35 -3.27 -3.58
CA ALA A 160 -12.78 -2.04 -3.04
C ALA A 160 -11.31 -1.81 -3.46
N HIS A 161 -10.62 -2.84 -3.96
CA HIS A 161 -9.26 -2.71 -4.50
C HIS A 161 -9.21 -2.18 -5.94
N ASP A 162 -10.33 -2.16 -6.67
CA ASP A 162 -10.41 -1.65 -8.03
C ASP A 162 -10.55 -0.11 -8.09
N ALA A 163 -10.89 0.53 -6.98
CA ALA A 163 -11.01 1.99 -6.88
C ALA A 163 -9.64 2.67 -6.70
N GLU A 164 -9.53 3.94 -7.10
CA GLU A 164 -8.33 4.72 -6.77
C GLU A 164 -8.30 5.07 -5.28
N ALA A 165 -7.17 4.83 -4.63
CA ALA A 165 -7.00 5.16 -3.22
C ALA A 165 -6.92 6.69 -2.99
N PRO A 166 -7.53 7.20 -1.91
CA PRO A 166 -7.38 8.61 -1.51
C PRO A 166 -5.94 8.94 -1.13
N VAL A 167 -5.62 10.23 -1.11
CA VAL A 167 -4.34 10.73 -0.60
C VAL A 167 -4.52 11.20 0.83
N ASP A 168 -3.98 10.42 1.76
CA ASP A 168 -3.97 10.76 3.18
C ASP A 168 -2.62 11.36 3.56
N LEU A 169 -2.68 12.35 4.43
CA LEU A 169 -1.56 13.08 4.99
C LEU A 169 -1.56 12.88 6.49
N ARG A 170 -0.39 12.55 7.04
CA ARG A 170 -0.17 12.61 8.49
C ARG A 170 0.40 13.97 8.83
N VAL A 171 -0.22 14.64 9.79
CA VAL A 171 0.26 15.87 10.41
C VAL A 171 1.50 15.57 11.26
N ASN A 172 2.50 16.44 11.18
CA ASN A 172 3.66 16.39 12.05
C ASN A 172 3.39 17.16 13.35
N THR A 173 2.96 16.43 14.37
CA THR A 173 2.60 17.00 15.68
C THR A 173 3.77 17.60 16.46
N LEU A 174 5.02 17.43 16.02
CA LEU A 174 6.17 18.20 16.55
C LEU A 174 6.12 19.68 16.18
N LYS A 175 5.38 20.03 15.12
CA LYS A 175 5.41 21.38 14.54
C LYS A 175 4.08 22.11 14.62
N ALA A 176 2.97 21.38 14.46
CA ALA A 176 1.64 21.97 14.44
C ALA A 176 0.57 20.92 14.74
N ASP A 177 -0.60 21.37 15.18
CA ASP A 177 -1.80 20.56 15.29
C ASP A 177 -2.52 20.38 13.94
N ARG A 178 -3.53 19.51 13.91
CA ARG A 178 -4.27 19.14 12.70
C ARG A 178 -5.02 20.32 12.08
N ASP A 179 -5.62 21.19 12.89
CA ASP A 179 -6.43 22.30 12.39
C ASP A 179 -5.56 23.40 11.79
N THR A 180 -4.42 23.70 12.40
CA THR A 180 -3.41 24.63 11.88
C THR A 180 -2.89 24.15 10.52
N VAL A 181 -2.57 22.86 10.38
CA VAL A 181 -2.10 22.30 9.11
C VAL A 181 -3.20 22.29 8.05
N ARG A 182 -4.45 22.01 8.43
CA ARG A 182 -5.59 22.08 7.51
C ARG A 182 -5.79 23.50 6.98
N ALA A 183 -5.68 24.52 7.83
CA ALA A 183 -5.75 25.92 7.41
C ALA A 183 -4.61 26.27 6.44
N ALA A 184 -3.38 25.86 6.73
CA ALA A 184 -2.23 26.09 5.85
C ALA A 184 -2.36 25.37 4.49
N LEU A 185 -3.00 24.19 4.45
CA LEU A 185 -3.34 23.51 3.20
C LEU A 185 -4.37 24.30 2.40
N ALA A 186 -5.42 24.82 3.04
CA ALA A 186 -6.44 25.63 2.40
C ALA A 186 -5.87 26.93 1.81
N GLU A 187 -4.96 27.61 2.52
CA GLU A 187 -4.22 28.78 2.01
C GLU A 187 -3.38 28.44 0.76
N ALA A 188 -2.85 27.21 0.69
CA ALA A 188 -2.16 26.69 -0.49
C ALA A 188 -3.12 26.21 -1.60
N GLY A 189 -4.44 26.42 -1.45
CA GLY A 189 -5.46 25.98 -2.38
C GLY A 189 -5.67 24.47 -2.41
N ILE A 190 -5.39 23.77 -1.30
CA ILE A 190 -5.51 22.32 -1.17
C ILE A 190 -6.59 22.00 -0.14
N ASP A 191 -7.74 21.55 -0.64
CA ASP A 191 -8.86 21.17 0.22
C ASP A 191 -8.61 19.79 0.85
N SER A 192 -8.89 19.70 2.15
CA SER A 192 -8.75 18.47 2.91
C SER A 192 -9.76 18.37 4.05
N ALA A 193 -10.10 17.14 4.42
CA ALA A 193 -10.97 16.82 5.55
C ALA A 193 -10.22 15.96 6.57
N PRO A 194 -10.58 16.01 7.86
CA PRO A 194 -10.08 15.05 8.84
C PRO A 194 -10.31 13.61 8.39
N THR A 195 -9.35 12.74 8.66
CA THR A 195 -9.56 11.30 8.49
C THR A 195 -10.49 10.75 9.58
N PRO A 196 -11.32 9.72 9.32
CA PRO A 196 -12.34 9.25 10.27
C PRO A 196 -11.79 8.67 11.58
N TYR A 197 -10.64 8.01 11.54
CA TYR A 197 -10.08 7.28 12.66
C TYR A 197 -8.80 7.92 13.22
N SER A 198 -7.86 8.33 12.35
CA SER A 198 -6.61 8.94 12.82
C SER A 198 -6.83 10.38 13.29
N PRO A 199 -6.50 10.73 14.55
CA PRO A 199 -6.67 12.10 15.06
C PRO A 199 -5.66 13.09 14.45
N ILE A 200 -4.62 12.57 13.80
CA ILE A 200 -3.53 13.34 13.18
C ILE A 200 -3.53 13.21 11.66
N GLY A 201 -4.60 12.68 11.07
CA GLY A 201 -4.74 12.49 9.63
C GLY A 201 -5.62 13.54 8.96
N LEU A 202 -5.26 13.89 7.72
CA LEU A 202 -6.05 14.68 6.79
C LEU A 202 -6.14 13.94 5.45
N ARG A 203 -7.34 13.81 4.89
CA ARG A 203 -7.60 13.25 3.57
C ARG A 203 -7.83 14.38 2.57
N LEU A 204 -7.10 14.36 1.46
CA LEU A 204 -7.33 15.32 0.39
C LEU A 204 -8.65 15.04 -0.31
N THR A 205 -9.44 16.08 -0.58
CA THR A 205 -10.67 15.97 -1.39
C THR A 205 -10.32 15.63 -2.84
N GLU A 206 -9.22 16.19 -3.34
CA GLU A 206 -8.69 15.91 -4.67
C GLU A 206 -7.17 15.75 -4.62
N ARG A 207 -6.64 14.87 -5.46
CA ARG A 207 -5.19 14.65 -5.57
C ARG A 207 -4.52 15.90 -6.14
N LYS A 208 -3.68 16.56 -5.33
CA LYS A 208 -2.85 17.69 -5.75
C LYS A 208 -1.35 17.41 -5.50
N PRO A 209 -0.43 17.97 -6.31
CA PRO A 209 1.01 17.85 -6.07
C PRO A 209 1.42 18.57 -4.77
N LEU A 210 2.09 17.85 -3.86
CA LEU A 210 2.45 18.38 -2.54
C LEU A 210 3.90 18.86 -2.43
N SER A 211 4.81 18.24 -3.18
CA SER A 211 6.25 18.43 -3.02
C SER A 211 6.73 19.88 -3.20
N GLY A 212 6.00 20.68 -3.98
CA GLY A 212 6.30 22.09 -4.22
C GLY A 212 5.82 23.06 -3.13
N THR A 213 4.93 22.61 -2.24
CA THR A 213 4.23 23.46 -1.26
C THR A 213 5.08 23.77 -0.04
N ALA A 214 4.80 24.89 0.64
CA ALA A 214 5.43 25.25 1.92
C ALA A 214 5.13 24.19 3.00
N VAL A 215 3.86 23.79 3.15
CA VAL A 215 3.44 22.77 4.14
C VAL A 215 4.25 21.47 4.05
N PHE A 216 4.62 21.02 2.84
CA PHE A 216 5.49 19.86 2.67
C PHE A 216 6.95 20.18 2.94
N LYS A 217 7.49 21.27 2.35
CA LYS A 217 8.91 21.66 2.48
C LYS A 217 9.30 21.96 3.92
N ASP A 218 8.40 22.56 4.67
CA ASP A 218 8.56 22.90 6.08
C ASP A 218 8.28 21.69 6.99
N GLY A 219 7.92 20.54 6.43
CA GLY A 219 7.74 19.29 7.17
C GLY A 219 6.53 19.27 8.10
N LEU A 220 5.47 20.01 7.76
CA LEU A 220 4.21 19.99 8.52
C LEU A 220 3.39 18.73 8.24
N ILE A 221 3.62 18.09 7.09
CA ILE A 221 2.91 16.88 6.65
C ILE A 221 3.85 15.79 6.12
N GLU A 222 3.39 14.56 6.19
CA GLU A 222 3.94 13.41 5.46
C GLU A 222 2.82 12.66 4.73
N PRO A 223 2.93 12.38 3.42
CA PRO A 223 2.00 11.48 2.75
C PRO A 223 2.06 10.09 3.37
N GLN A 224 0.94 9.63 3.94
CA GLN A 224 0.83 8.36 4.63
C GLN A 224 -0.64 7.95 4.77
N ASP A 225 -0.97 6.74 4.32
CA ASP A 225 -2.28 6.12 4.50
C ASP A 225 -2.70 6.10 5.97
N GLU A 226 -3.96 6.39 6.24
CA GLU A 226 -4.54 6.40 7.58
C GLU A 226 -4.29 5.11 8.37
N GLY A 227 -4.39 3.92 7.74
CA GLY A 227 -4.11 2.65 8.41
C GLY A 227 -2.66 2.56 8.91
N SER A 228 -1.70 3.10 8.16
CA SER A 228 -0.31 3.19 8.61
C SER A 228 -0.10 4.23 9.71
N GLN A 229 -0.95 5.25 9.83
CA GLN A 229 -0.91 6.21 10.94
C GLN A 229 -1.41 5.55 12.22
N LEU A 230 -2.55 4.85 12.14
CA LEU A 230 -3.11 4.08 13.26
C LEU A 230 -2.13 3.03 13.77
N ALA A 231 -1.49 2.29 12.88
CA ALA A 231 -0.45 1.32 13.26
C ALA A 231 0.72 1.97 14.04
N ALA A 232 1.09 3.21 13.74
CA ALA A 232 2.12 3.93 14.48
C ALA A 232 1.62 4.43 15.85
N LEU A 233 0.34 4.84 15.96
CA LEU A 233 -0.28 5.24 17.22
C LEU A 233 -0.40 4.04 18.17
N LEU A 234 -0.76 2.86 17.66
CA LEU A 234 -0.88 1.61 18.41
C LEU A 234 0.45 1.03 18.93
N VAL A 235 1.60 1.61 18.54
CA VAL A 235 2.87 1.35 19.23
C VAL A 235 2.84 1.89 20.65
N GLU A 236 1.97 2.87 20.94
CA GLU A 236 1.79 3.50 22.25
C GLU A 236 3.13 4.02 22.77
N ALA A 237 3.88 4.69 21.89
CA ALA A 237 5.16 5.29 22.20
C ALA A 237 4.97 6.46 23.17
N LYS A 238 5.73 6.47 24.27
CA LYS A 238 5.69 7.54 25.29
C LYS A 238 7.03 8.26 25.38
N PRO A 239 7.05 9.56 25.70
CA PRO A 239 8.29 10.29 25.99
C PRO A 239 9.18 9.54 26.98
N GLY A 240 10.47 9.43 26.66
CA GLY A 240 11.48 8.76 27.50
C GLY A 240 11.70 7.28 27.20
N MET A 241 10.81 6.63 26.46
CA MET A 241 10.98 5.22 26.06
C MET A 241 12.18 5.00 25.13
N LYS A 242 12.67 3.75 25.11
CA LYS A 242 13.61 3.21 24.14
C LYS A 242 12.84 2.34 23.15
N ILE A 243 12.82 2.74 21.89
CA ILE A 243 12.06 2.06 20.83
C ILE A 243 13.00 1.59 19.72
N VAL A 244 12.71 0.42 19.16
CA VAL A 244 13.29 -0.03 17.88
C VAL A 244 12.19 -0.03 16.83
N ASP A 245 12.46 0.57 15.68
CA ASP A 245 11.70 0.35 14.44
C ASP A 245 12.54 -0.57 13.56
N PHE A 246 12.23 -1.86 13.55
CA PHE A 246 13.13 -2.92 13.09
C PHE A 246 13.17 -3.05 11.55
N CYS A 247 12.15 -2.55 10.87
CA CYS A 247 12.00 -2.53 9.42
C CYS A 247 11.56 -1.13 8.97
N ALA A 248 12.32 -0.12 9.38
CA ALA A 248 11.93 1.29 9.30
C ALA A 248 11.74 1.80 7.86
N GLY A 249 12.35 1.16 6.86
CA GLY A 249 12.29 1.58 5.47
C GLY A 249 12.77 3.01 5.29
N ALA A 250 11.88 3.85 4.74
CA ALA A 250 12.14 5.28 4.57
C ALA A 250 11.74 6.12 5.81
N GLY A 251 11.41 5.49 6.94
CA GLY A 251 11.14 6.13 8.23
C GLY A 251 9.71 6.65 8.41
N GLY A 252 8.73 6.14 7.66
CA GLY A 252 7.35 6.64 7.71
C GLY A 252 6.77 6.58 9.13
N LYS A 253 6.73 5.39 9.73
CA LYS A 253 6.25 5.18 11.10
C LYS A 253 7.23 5.75 12.14
N THR A 254 8.55 5.61 11.92
CA THR A 254 9.59 6.23 12.76
C THR A 254 9.35 7.72 13.02
N LEU A 255 8.95 8.48 11.99
CA LEU A 255 8.63 9.90 12.10
C LEU A 255 7.42 10.17 12.99
N ALA A 256 6.38 9.33 12.92
CA ALA A 256 5.23 9.42 13.82
C ALA A 256 5.65 9.14 15.26
N LEU A 257 6.44 8.08 15.49
CA LEU A 257 6.94 7.73 16.82
C LEU A 257 7.76 8.87 17.43
N ALA A 258 8.65 9.50 16.65
CA ALA A 258 9.43 10.63 17.12
C ALA A 258 8.56 11.82 17.53
N ALA A 259 7.44 12.03 16.82
CA ALA A 259 6.48 13.07 17.14
C ALA A 259 5.67 12.76 18.40
N THR A 260 5.14 11.53 18.53
CA THR A 260 4.43 11.08 19.73
C THR A 260 5.31 11.14 20.98
N MET A 261 6.60 10.84 20.85
CA MET A 261 7.56 10.92 21.95
C MET A 261 8.07 12.33 22.25
N ASN A 262 7.58 13.36 21.53
CA ASN A 262 8.01 14.76 21.65
C ASN A 262 9.54 14.92 21.72
N ASN A 263 10.26 14.27 20.81
CA ASN A 263 11.73 14.28 20.77
C ASN A 263 12.44 13.83 22.08
N THR A 264 11.76 13.09 22.95
CA THR A 264 12.29 12.65 24.25
C THR A 264 12.39 11.13 24.32
N GLY A 265 13.57 10.60 24.67
CA GLY A 265 13.85 9.16 24.70
C GLY A 265 14.84 8.74 23.61
N ARG A 266 14.67 7.53 23.05
CA ARG A 266 15.53 7.02 21.97
C ARG A 266 14.75 6.14 21.00
N ILE A 267 14.94 6.36 19.70
CA ILE A 267 14.45 5.47 18.63
C ILE A 267 15.66 4.98 17.84
N ILE A 268 15.74 3.68 17.61
CA ILE A 268 16.70 3.09 16.68
C ILE A 268 15.94 2.57 15.47
N ALA A 269 16.11 3.24 14.33
CA ALA A 269 15.51 2.88 13.05
C ALA A 269 16.47 1.95 12.28
N CYS A 270 16.09 0.69 12.19
CA CYS A 270 16.84 -0.37 11.53
C CYS A 270 16.25 -0.71 10.16
N ASP A 271 17.11 -1.06 9.21
CA ASP A 271 16.69 -1.65 7.94
C ASP A 271 17.90 -2.34 7.29
N VAL A 272 17.64 -3.37 6.48
CA VAL A 272 18.68 -4.02 5.66
C VAL A 272 19.04 -3.20 4.41
N SER A 273 18.15 -2.33 3.97
CA SER A 273 18.34 -1.43 2.84
C SER A 273 18.94 -0.10 3.30
N GLU A 274 20.26 0.01 3.18
CA GLU A 274 20.98 1.26 3.47
C GLU A 274 20.45 2.44 2.62
N ALA A 275 20.05 2.19 1.37
CA ALA A 275 19.47 3.20 0.49
C ALA A 275 18.15 3.77 1.04
N ARG A 276 17.28 2.93 1.61
CA ARG A 276 16.03 3.38 2.25
C ARG A 276 16.33 4.22 3.51
N LEU A 277 17.26 3.79 4.35
CA LEU A 277 17.70 4.55 5.53
C LEU A 277 18.39 5.88 5.19
N LYS A 278 19.15 5.96 4.10
CA LYS A 278 19.72 7.22 3.60
C LYS A 278 18.61 8.21 3.24
N ARG A 279 17.58 7.75 2.52
CA ARG A 279 16.39 8.58 2.21
C ARG A 279 15.62 9.00 3.46
N ALA A 280 15.55 8.14 4.49
CA ALA A 280 14.93 8.49 5.77
C ALA A 280 15.62 9.70 6.44
N GLY A 281 16.94 9.84 6.31
CA GLY A 281 17.69 10.97 6.90
C GLY A 281 17.20 12.34 6.45
N GLN A 282 16.84 12.51 5.17
CA GLN A 282 16.30 13.77 4.65
C GLN A 282 14.91 14.08 5.25
N ARG A 283 14.07 13.05 5.39
CA ARG A 283 12.72 13.19 5.98
C ARG A 283 12.80 13.51 7.47
N LEU A 284 13.67 12.82 8.22
CA LEU A 284 13.92 13.08 9.64
C LEU A 284 14.34 14.53 9.89
N LYS A 285 15.31 15.03 9.09
CA LYS A 285 15.76 16.42 9.17
C LYS A 285 14.62 17.39 8.89
N ARG A 286 13.85 17.16 7.82
CA ARG A 286 12.72 18.02 7.45
C ARG A 286 11.64 18.05 8.54
N ALA A 287 11.31 16.90 9.11
CA ALA A 287 10.31 16.78 10.16
C ALA A 287 10.79 17.29 11.53
N GLY A 288 12.10 17.50 11.74
CA GLY A 288 12.65 17.87 13.04
C GLY A 288 12.68 16.69 14.04
N ALA A 289 12.79 15.45 13.55
CA ALA A 289 12.88 14.26 14.39
C ALA A 289 14.35 13.97 14.72
N PHE A 290 14.82 14.47 15.88
CA PHE A 290 16.24 14.47 16.24
C PHE A 290 16.66 13.28 17.10
N LEU A 291 15.71 12.61 17.75
CA LEU A 291 15.96 11.52 18.70
C LEU A 291 16.30 10.16 18.02
N VAL A 292 16.25 10.13 16.67
CA VAL A 292 16.33 8.91 15.86
C VAL A 292 17.76 8.59 15.44
N GLU A 293 18.24 7.43 15.88
CA GLU A 293 19.47 6.81 15.37
C GLU A 293 19.15 5.86 14.22
N ARG A 294 19.76 6.06 13.05
CA ARG A 294 19.64 5.13 11.92
C ARG A 294 20.70 4.04 12.00
N ARG A 295 20.30 2.78 11.86
CA ARG A 295 21.16 1.62 12.00
C ARG A 295 20.98 0.66 10.81
N PRO A 296 21.84 0.72 9.77
CA PRO A 296 21.81 -0.32 8.74
C PRO A 296 22.17 -1.67 9.36
N LEU A 297 21.44 -2.70 8.98
CA LEU A 297 21.69 -4.09 9.36
C LEU A 297 22.17 -4.87 8.14
N SER A 298 23.07 -5.82 8.34
CA SER A 298 23.49 -6.75 7.28
C SER A 298 22.42 -7.80 6.97
N SER A 299 21.62 -8.18 7.97
CA SER A 299 20.42 -9.01 7.86
C SER A 299 19.55 -8.84 9.11
N GLU A 300 18.38 -9.46 9.15
CA GLU A 300 17.55 -9.53 10.36
C GLU A 300 18.26 -10.25 11.52
N ARG A 301 19.27 -11.08 11.23
CA ARG A 301 20.08 -11.82 12.21
C ARG A 301 21.42 -11.13 12.55
N ASP A 302 21.53 -9.84 12.26
CA ASP A 302 22.75 -9.04 12.44
C ASP A 302 23.34 -9.18 13.87
N LYS A 303 24.68 -9.13 13.97
CA LYS A 303 25.40 -9.23 15.25
C LYS A 303 25.00 -8.15 16.26
N TRP A 304 24.55 -6.99 15.80
CA TRP A 304 24.01 -5.94 16.67
C TRP A 304 22.78 -6.42 17.45
N VAL A 305 21.85 -7.13 16.80
CA VAL A 305 20.65 -7.69 17.44
C VAL A 305 21.04 -8.66 18.54
N LYS A 306 21.92 -9.61 18.23
CA LYS A 306 22.42 -10.61 19.18
C LYS A 306 23.10 -9.97 20.39
N ARG A 307 23.97 -8.97 20.17
CA ARG A 307 24.68 -8.26 21.25
C ARG A 307 23.74 -7.45 22.14
N ARG A 308 22.70 -6.84 21.56
CA ARG A 308 21.70 -6.08 22.34
C ARG A 308 20.88 -7.00 23.22
N ALA A 309 20.34 -8.07 22.64
CA ALA A 309 19.57 -9.09 23.35
C ALA A 309 20.36 -9.64 24.55
N ALA A 310 21.62 -10.04 24.35
CA ALA A 310 22.43 -10.65 25.40
C ALA A 310 22.86 -9.69 26.52
N ARG A 311 23.12 -8.42 26.21
CA ARG A 311 23.70 -7.47 27.17
C ARG A 311 22.66 -6.84 28.10
N PHE A 312 21.41 -6.75 27.66
CA PHE A 312 20.38 -5.97 28.33
C PHE A 312 19.06 -6.74 28.51
N ASP A 313 19.07 -8.07 28.29
CA ASP A 313 17.90 -8.96 28.26
C ASP A 313 16.74 -8.36 27.46
N GLY A 314 17.03 -7.97 26.22
CA GLY A 314 16.20 -7.00 25.53
C GLY A 314 16.61 -5.59 25.95
N GLY A 315 15.71 -4.77 26.46
CA GLY A 315 16.02 -3.39 26.91
C GLY A 315 15.40 -2.28 26.07
N PHE A 316 14.49 -2.65 25.17
CA PHE A 316 13.57 -1.73 24.49
C PHE A 316 12.15 -1.92 25.01
N ASP A 317 11.49 -0.81 25.31
CA ASP A 317 10.11 -0.77 25.80
C ASP A 317 9.12 -1.15 24.71
N ARG A 318 9.44 -0.78 23.46
CA ARG A 318 8.67 -1.09 22.26
C ARG A 318 9.59 -1.53 21.12
N VAL A 319 9.18 -2.56 20.39
CA VAL A 319 9.82 -2.97 19.14
C VAL A 319 8.74 -3.02 18.07
N LEU A 320 8.80 -2.13 17.09
CA LEU A 320 7.92 -2.11 15.93
C LEU A 320 8.54 -2.94 14.80
N VAL A 321 7.74 -3.82 14.21
CA VAL A 321 8.07 -4.59 13.02
C VAL A 321 7.01 -4.26 11.95
N ASP A 322 7.33 -3.31 11.07
CA ASP A 322 6.60 -3.10 9.81
C ASP A 322 7.13 -4.11 8.79
N ALA A 323 6.59 -5.33 8.85
CA ALA A 323 7.21 -6.49 8.22
C ALA A 323 7.22 -6.39 6.69
N PRO A 324 8.28 -6.89 6.02
CA PRO A 324 8.19 -7.13 4.59
C PRO A 324 7.02 -8.08 4.31
N CYS A 325 6.14 -7.69 3.39
CA CYS A 325 4.93 -8.45 3.05
C CYS A 325 4.66 -8.37 1.54
N SER A 326 3.64 -9.10 1.09
CA SER A 326 3.16 -9.08 -0.30
C SER A 326 2.67 -7.69 -0.74
N GLY A 327 2.34 -6.81 0.21
CA GLY A 327 1.74 -5.50 -0.05
C GLY A 327 0.30 -5.58 -0.57
N SER A 328 -0.38 -6.72 -0.39
CA SER A 328 -1.73 -6.97 -0.92
C SER A 328 -2.80 -5.98 -0.46
N GLY A 329 -2.63 -5.38 0.71
CA GLY A 329 -3.48 -4.31 1.19
C GLY A 329 -3.36 -3.00 0.41
N THR A 330 -2.27 -2.81 -0.34
CA THR A 330 -1.98 -1.59 -1.10
C THR A 330 -2.26 -1.70 -2.60
N TRP A 331 -2.87 -2.80 -3.07
CA TRP A 331 -3.10 -3.02 -4.50
C TRP A 331 -3.95 -1.97 -5.20
N ARG A 332 -4.85 -1.27 -4.48
CA ARG A 332 -5.55 -0.10 -5.05
C ARG A 332 -4.63 1.07 -5.42
N ARG A 333 -3.47 1.17 -4.76
CA ARG A 333 -2.40 2.15 -5.06
C ARG A 333 -1.46 1.63 -6.14
N ASN A 334 -1.11 0.35 -6.08
CA ASN A 334 -0.16 -0.30 -6.98
C ASN A 334 -0.79 -1.54 -7.65
N PRO A 335 -1.75 -1.34 -8.58
CA PRO A 335 -2.53 -2.43 -9.16
C PRO A 335 -1.73 -3.35 -10.08
N ASP A 336 -0.51 -2.97 -10.48
CA ASP A 336 0.44 -3.85 -11.18
C ASP A 336 1.01 -4.94 -10.27
N GLN A 337 1.18 -4.66 -8.98
CA GLN A 337 1.91 -5.54 -8.06
C GLN A 337 1.18 -6.85 -7.78
N LYS A 338 -0.16 -6.86 -7.83
CA LYS A 338 -0.95 -8.07 -7.59
C LYS A 338 -0.65 -9.20 -8.56
N TRP A 339 -0.30 -8.87 -9.80
CA TRP A 339 0.01 -9.84 -10.85
C TRP A 339 1.44 -10.35 -10.81
N LYS A 340 2.29 -9.76 -9.96
CA LYS A 340 3.66 -10.21 -9.70
C LYS A 340 3.74 -11.16 -8.52
N LEU A 341 2.68 -11.28 -7.72
CA LEU A 341 2.65 -12.19 -6.58
C LEU A 341 2.41 -13.62 -7.08
N THR A 342 3.32 -14.53 -6.70
CA THR A 342 3.24 -15.96 -6.98
C THR A 342 3.14 -16.74 -5.67
N PRO A 343 2.69 -18.02 -5.69
CA PRO A 343 2.70 -18.88 -4.51
C PRO A 343 4.09 -18.99 -3.85
N ASP A 344 5.14 -19.19 -4.65
CA ASP A 344 6.52 -19.28 -4.15
C ASP A 344 6.99 -17.96 -3.54
N GLY A 345 6.68 -16.83 -4.20
CA GLY A 345 7.02 -15.50 -3.68
C GLY A 345 6.29 -15.19 -2.36
N LEU A 346 5.04 -15.64 -2.21
CA LEU A 346 4.32 -15.53 -0.94
C LEU A 346 4.99 -16.39 0.14
N ALA A 347 5.39 -17.62 -0.17
CA ALA A 347 6.10 -18.50 0.76
C ALA A 347 7.44 -17.91 1.24
N GLU A 348 8.24 -17.33 0.33
CA GLU A 348 9.49 -16.66 0.66
C GLU A 348 9.28 -15.47 1.62
N VAL A 349 8.26 -14.65 1.35
CA VAL A 349 7.90 -13.51 2.19
C VAL A 349 7.46 -13.97 3.58
N MET A 350 6.64 -15.01 3.68
CA MET A 350 6.21 -15.57 4.98
C MET A 350 7.40 -16.11 5.78
N GLN A 351 8.35 -16.79 5.14
CA GLN A 351 9.57 -17.25 5.81
C GLN A 351 10.40 -16.06 6.34
N LYS A 352 10.48 -14.98 5.54
CA LYS A 352 11.16 -13.76 5.95
C LYS A 352 10.48 -13.10 7.15
N GLN A 353 9.14 -13.02 7.15
CA GLN A 353 8.35 -12.49 8.25
C GLN A 353 8.64 -13.23 9.56
N SER A 354 8.62 -14.56 9.55
CA SER A 354 8.96 -15.38 10.72
C SER A 354 10.37 -15.10 11.24
N SER A 355 11.40 -15.08 10.37
CA SER A 355 12.79 -14.79 10.78
C SER A 355 12.96 -13.37 11.36
N VAL A 356 12.23 -12.40 10.81
CA VAL A 356 12.20 -11.02 11.30
C VAL A 356 11.53 -10.95 12.67
N LEU A 357 10.39 -11.61 12.85
CA LEU A 357 9.63 -11.64 14.10
C LEU A 357 10.44 -12.28 15.24
N GLU A 358 11.04 -13.45 15.00
CA GLU A 358 11.98 -14.10 15.92
C GLU A 358 13.13 -13.16 16.32
N SER A 359 13.65 -12.40 15.36
CA SER A 359 14.81 -11.54 15.60
C SER A 359 14.46 -10.29 16.39
N ALA A 360 13.31 -9.70 16.10
CA ALA A 360 12.78 -8.52 16.78
C ALA A 360 12.35 -8.84 18.22
N ALA A 361 11.74 -10.00 18.46
CA ALA A 361 11.31 -10.44 19.79
C ALA A 361 12.45 -10.42 20.83
N ARG A 362 13.67 -10.78 20.43
CA ARG A 362 14.87 -10.75 21.30
C ARG A 362 15.28 -9.36 21.79
N LEU A 363 14.74 -8.30 21.21
CA LEU A 363 15.04 -6.91 21.60
C LEU A 363 14.05 -6.37 22.65
N VAL A 364 12.91 -7.03 22.83
CA VAL A 364 11.83 -6.58 23.71
C VAL A 364 12.25 -6.83 25.16
N ALA A 365 12.23 -5.82 26.03
CA ALA A 365 12.46 -6.03 27.47
C ALA A 365 11.31 -6.85 28.10
N PRO A 366 11.52 -7.55 29.23
CA PRO A 366 10.41 -8.05 30.05
C PRO A 366 9.42 -6.92 30.37
N GLY A 367 8.12 -7.15 30.18
CA GLY A 367 7.07 -6.13 30.29
C GLY A 367 6.97 -5.17 29.08
N GLY A 368 7.87 -5.27 28.11
CA GLY A 368 7.83 -4.53 26.85
C GLY A 368 6.84 -5.12 25.85
N ARG A 369 6.67 -4.45 24.70
CA ARG A 369 5.77 -4.88 23.62
C ARG A 369 6.47 -5.01 22.27
N LEU A 370 6.11 -6.04 21.53
CA LEU A 370 6.43 -6.25 20.11
C LEU A 370 5.18 -5.94 19.28
N ILE A 371 5.29 -5.02 18.32
CA ILE A 371 4.17 -4.61 17.48
C ILE A 371 4.46 -5.10 16.06
N TYR A 372 3.70 -6.09 15.61
CA TYR A 372 3.80 -6.65 14.28
C TYR A 372 2.75 -6.00 13.37
N VAL A 373 3.21 -5.44 12.25
CA VAL A 373 2.39 -4.73 11.28
C VAL A 373 2.69 -5.24 9.88
N THR A 374 1.66 -5.43 9.08
CA THR A 374 1.79 -5.63 7.63
C THR A 374 0.83 -4.70 6.89
N CYS A 375 1.13 -4.40 5.62
CA CYS A 375 0.14 -3.88 4.68
C CYS A 375 -0.39 -5.00 3.76
N SER A 376 -0.66 -6.17 4.36
CA SER A 376 -1.26 -7.34 3.70
C SER A 376 -2.67 -7.61 4.22
N ILE A 377 -3.54 -8.08 3.32
CA ILE A 377 -4.85 -8.63 3.66
C ILE A 377 -4.82 -10.15 3.80
N LEU A 378 -3.70 -10.83 3.59
CA LEU A 378 -3.64 -12.29 3.61
C LEU A 378 -3.48 -12.80 5.04
N LYS A 379 -4.35 -13.73 5.45
CA LYS A 379 -4.29 -14.36 6.78
C LYS A 379 -2.95 -15.03 7.04
N GLN A 380 -2.37 -15.63 5.99
CA GLN A 380 -1.11 -16.37 6.08
C GLN A 380 0.10 -15.50 6.45
N GLU A 381 0.06 -14.19 6.12
CA GLU A 381 1.09 -13.21 6.47
C GLU A 381 0.80 -12.50 7.81
N ASN A 382 -0.40 -12.70 8.35
CA ASN A 382 -0.96 -11.92 9.46
C ASN A 382 -1.20 -12.82 10.67
N GLU A 383 -2.44 -13.22 10.93
CA GLU A 383 -2.85 -14.04 12.07
C GLU A 383 -2.02 -15.34 12.13
N ASP A 384 -1.84 -16.03 11.00
CA ASP A 384 -1.09 -17.31 10.99
C ASP A 384 0.38 -17.14 11.39
N ARG A 385 1.01 -16.00 11.06
CA ARG A 385 2.40 -15.73 11.47
C ARG A 385 2.49 -15.45 12.96
N VAL A 386 1.55 -14.66 13.47
CA VAL A 386 1.53 -14.26 14.88
C VAL A 386 1.16 -15.45 15.77
N ASP A 387 0.14 -16.21 15.39
CA ASP A 387 -0.33 -17.37 16.15
C ASP A 387 0.76 -18.46 16.21
N ALA A 388 1.46 -18.72 15.10
CA ALA A 388 2.60 -19.64 15.09
C ALA A 388 3.74 -19.16 16.02
N PHE A 389 4.06 -17.87 16.00
CA PHE A 389 5.06 -17.30 16.90
C PHE A 389 4.64 -17.45 18.37
N LEU A 390 3.40 -17.14 18.73
CA LEU A 390 2.91 -17.26 20.10
C LEU A 390 2.89 -18.70 20.61
N ALA A 391 2.64 -19.68 19.73
CA ALA A 391 2.71 -21.09 20.07
C ALA A 391 4.14 -21.54 20.44
N GLU A 392 5.17 -20.95 19.82
CA GLU A 392 6.58 -21.27 20.06
C GLU A 392 7.23 -20.40 21.16
N HIS A 393 6.66 -19.23 21.44
CA HIS A 393 7.19 -18.24 22.38
C HIS A 393 6.28 -18.04 23.60
N GLY A 394 6.33 -18.99 24.54
CA GLY A 394 5.50 -18.99 25.76
C GLY A 394 5.74 -17.80 26.72
N ASP A 395 6.79 -17.01 26.52
CA ASP A 395 7.04 -15.75 27.23
C ASP A 395 6.32 -14.54 26.63
N PHE A 396 5.67 -14.70 25.48
CA PHE A 396 4.81 -13.69 24.86
C PHE A 396 3.32 -14.04 24.98
N TYR A 397 2.48 -13.02 24.84
CA TYR A 397 1.03 -13.16 24.74
C TYR A 397 0.45 -12.10 23.80
N ALA A 398 -0.67 -12.40 23.14
CA ALA A 398 -1.42 -11.40 22.39
C ALA A 398 -2.05 -10.40 23.36
N HIS A 399 -1.69 -9.12 23.23
CA HIS A 399 -2.35 -8.03 23.93
C HIS A 399 -3.50 -7.52 23.06
N PRO A 400 -4.76 -7.59 23.51
CA PRO A 400 -5.89 -7.17 22.68
C PRO A 400 -5.72 -5.72 22.19
N VAL A 401 -5.77 -5.54 20.87
CA VAL A 401 -5.62 -4.20 20.27
C VAL A 401 -6.79 -3.29 20.64
N SER A 402 -7.98 -3.85 20.91
CA SER A 402 -9.16 -3.10 21.39
C SER A 402 -8.91 -2.37 22.71
N GLU A 403 -8.17 -2.97 23.64
CA GLU A 403 -7.78 -2.34 24.92
C GLU A 403 -6.78 -1.19 24.70
N ILE A 404 -5.78 -1.41 23.84
CA ILE A 404 -4.80 -0.36 23.51
C ILE A 404 -5.49 0.79 22.78
N TRP A 405 -6.46 0.47 21.92
CA TRP A 405 -7.24 1.45 21.18
C TRP A 405 -8.05 2.34 22.12
N SER A 406 -8.77 1.77 23.09
CA SER A 406 -9.59 2.57 24.01
C SER A 406 -8.76 3.52 24.88
N GLU A 407 -7.52 3.13 25.22
CA GLU A 407 -6.57 4.01 25.91
C GLU A 407 -5.97 5.08 24.99
N THR A 408 -5.62 4.72 23.76
CA THR A 408 -4.88 5.60 22.83
C THR A 408 -5.80 6.56 22.09
N LEU A 409 -7.02 6.13 21.79
CA LEU A 409 -8.03 6.80 20.96
C LEU A 409 -9.42 6.71 21.62
N PRO A 410 -9.60 7.22 22.87
CA PRO A 410 -10.82 7.04 23.64
C PRO A 410 -12.08 7.59 22.96
N ASP A 411 -11.92 8.63 22.13
CA ASP A 411 -13.01 9.33 21.45
C ASP A 411 -13.32 8.75 20.06
N VAL A 412 -12.63 7.67 19.64
CA VAL A 412 -12.79 7.04 18.33
C VAL A 412 -13.27 5.61 18.53
N ALA A 413 -14.39 5.24 17.92
CA ALA A 413 -14.89 3.87 17.97
C ALA A 413 -13.85 2.89 17.40
N PHE A 414 -13.63 1.77 18.09
CA PHE A 414 -12.73 0.72 17.62
C PHE A 414 -13.26 0.12 16.31
N PRO A 415 -12.50 0.14 15.21
CA PRO A 415 -12.96 -0.35 13.92
C PRO A 415 -12.90 -1.88 13.77
N GLY A 416 -12.19 -2.57 14.67
CA GLY A 416 -12.04 -4.02 14.62
C GLY A 416 -13.17 -4.78 15.34
N ALA A 417 -13.18 -6.10 15.15
CA ALA A 417 -13.99 -7.03 15.93
C ALA A 417 -13.45 -7.12 17.38
N PRO A 418 -14.21 -6.75 18.43
CA PRO A 418 -13.73 -6.74 19.82
C PRO A 418 -13.19 -8.08 20.33
N GLU A 419 -13.71 -9.19 19.83
CA GLU A 419 -13.31 -10.55 20.16
C GLU A 419 -12.01 -11.00 19.47
N ASN A 420 -11.59 -10.30 18.42
CA ASN A 420 -10.31 -10.54 17.77
C ASN A 420 -9.22 -9.75 18.50
N PRO A 421 -8.16 -10.39 19.02
CA PRO A 421 -7.08 -9.67 19.70
C PRO A 421 -6.28 -8.77 18.76
N TYR A 422 -6.43 -8.92 17.44
CA TYR A 422 -5.72 -8.18 16.41
C TYR A 422 -6.62 -7.16 15.71
N LEU A 423 -6.01 -6.19 15.03
CA LEU A 423 -6.72 -5.24 14.18
C LEU A 423 -6.43 -5.54 12.71
N ARG A 424 -7.51 -5.69 11.94
CA ARG A 424 -7.50 -5.79 10.48
C ARG A 424 -8.27 -4.62 9.91
N LEU A 425 -7.61 -3.84 9.06
CA LEU A 425 -8.21 -2.77 8.28
C LEU A 425 -8.28 -3.19 6.82
N THR A 426 -9.33 -2.74 6.14
CA THR A 426 -9.67 -3.09 4.76
C THR A 426 -10.15 -1.86 4.01
N PRO A 427 -9.92 -1.76 2.69
CA PRO A 427 -10.48 -0.66 1.90
C PRO A 427 -12.01 -0.59 1.95
N ALA A 428 -12.70 -1.74 1.96
CA ALA A 428 -14.16 -1.76 1.90
C ALA A 428 -14.83 -1.27 3.18
N ASP A 429 -14.30 -1.63 4.35
CA ASP A 429 -14.97 -1.32 5.62
C ASP A 429 -14.48 -0.01 6.22
N HIS A 430 -13.22 0.36 5.96
CA HIS A 430 -12.54 1.45 6.66
C HIS A 430 -12.10 2.58 5.74
N GLY A 431 -12.10 2.38 4.42
CA GLY A 431 -11.59 3.35 3.45
C GLY A 431 -10.07 3.55 3.47
N THR A 432 -9.33 2.87 4.37
CA THR A 432 -7.87 2.83 4.42
C THR A 432 -7.31 1.82 3.42
N ASP A 433 -5.99 1.71 3.29
CA ASP A 433 -5.42 0.51 2.68
C ASP A 433 -5.67 -0.71 3.58
N GLY A 434 -5.45 -1.91 3.05
CA GLY A 434 -5.42 -3.12 3.85
C GLY A 434 -4.22 -3.12 4.80
N PHE A 435 -4.49 -3.27 6.10
CA PHE A 435 -3.47 -3.28 7.14
C PHE A 435 -3.80 -4.34 8.20
N PHE A 436 -2.76 -4.89 8.81
CA PHE A 436 -2.88 -5.75 9.97
C PHE A 436 -1.96 -5.25 11.08
N VAL A 437 -2.46 -5.25 12.32
CA VAL A 437 -1.70 -4.88 13.52
C VAL A 437 -1.94 -5.91 14.61
N ALA A 438 -0.87 -6.49 15.13
CA ALA A 438 -0.87 -7.30 16.34
C ALA A 438 0.10 -6.69 17.36
N VAL A 439 -0.32 -6.62 18.62
CA VAL A 439 0.54 -6.18 19.72
C VAL A 439 0.77 -7.35 20.66
N LEU A 440 2.03 -7.72 20.86
CA LEU A 440 2.43 -8.87 21.68
C LEU A 440 3.18 -8.35 22.91
N GLY A 441 2.69 -8.67 24.10
CA GLY A 441 3.38 -8.34 25.35
C GLY A 441 4.39 -9.42 25.71
N ARG A 442 5.58 -9.04 26.20
CA ARG A 442 6.52 -9.97 26.85
C ARG A 442 6.22 -10.00 28.35
N LYS A 443 6.09 -11.19 28.93
CA LYS A 443 5.80 -11.36 30.36
C LYS A 443 6.93 -10.77 31.22
N LEU A 444 6.58 -10.28 32.41
CA LEU A 444 7.56 -10.00 33.47
C LEU A 444 8.03 -11.36 33.99
N THR A 445 9.27 -11.73 33.69
CA THR A 445 9.90 -12.96 34.19
C THR A 445 10.41 -12.80 35.60
#